data_AF-A0A353RNS7-F1
#
_entry.id   AF-A0A353RNS7-F1
#
_cell.length_a   1.000
_cell.length_b   1.000
_cell.length_c   1.000
_cell.angle_alpha   90.00
_cell.angle_beta   90.00
_cell.angle_gamma   90.00
#
_symmetry.space_group_name_H-M   'P 1'
#
loop_
_entity.id
_entity.type
_entity.pdbx_description
1 polymer ?
#
loop_
_entity_poly.entity_id
_entity_poly.type
_entity_poly.pdbx_seq_one_letter_code
_entity_poly.pdbx_strand_id
1 'polypeptide(L)'
;MGHLMLANYISAFTPVKEVWFVVSPHNPLKKSGDLLDDEIRLEMVRLALSDYEHFKVSDVEFHMPRPSYTIDTLDALTRAHPDRRFSLIIGGDNWSLFEQWKEYKRILELYEILVYPRLGEKIHIPEELRKSVRLINAPVVEIS
;
A
#
# COMPACT_ATOMS: atom_id res chain seq x y z
N MET A 1 -10.58 -5.13 -10.15
CA MET A 1 -11.54 -4.03 -9.83
C MET A 1 -11.50 -3.61 -8.37
N GLY A 2 -11.28 -4.51 -7.39
CA GLY A 2 -11.35 -4.10 -5.97
C GLY A 2 -10.30 -3.08 -5.54
N HIS A 3 -9.08 -3.12 -6.08
CA HIS A 3 -8.06 -2.11 -5.79
C HIS A 3 -8.49 -0.68 -6.19
N LEU A 4 -9.12 -0.52 -7.36
CA LEU A 4 -9.66 0.78 -7.83
C LEU A 4 -10.82 1.26 -6.97
N MET A 5 -11.75 0.37 -6.63
CA MET A 5 -12.89 0.70 -5.77
C MET A 5 -12.42 1.18 -4.39
N LEU A 6 -11.46 0.47 -3.79
CA LEU A 6 -10.88 0.83 -2.51
C LEU A 6 -10.14 2.16 -2.57
N ALA A 7 -9.28 2.36 -3.57
CA ALA A 7 -8.56 3.62 -3.73
C ALA A 7 -9.51 4.80 -3.92
N ASN A 8 -10.61 4.62 -4.67
CA ASN A 8 -11.64 5.64 -4.83
C ASN A 8 -12.37 5.92 -3.52
N TYR A 9 -12.71 4.87 -2.76
CA TYR A 9 -13.29 5.03 -1.44
C TYR A 9 -12.37 5.83 -0.51
N ILE A 10 -11.07 5.47 -0.45
CA ILE A 10 -10.11 6.16 0.40
C ILE A 10 -9.98 7.63 -0.02
N SER A 11 -9.87 7.91 -1.32
CA SER A 11 -9.78 9.28 -1.83
C SER A 11 -11.04 10.10 -1.56
N ALA A 12 -12.22 9.48 -1.54
CA ALA A 12 -13.49 10.18 -1.32
C ALA A 12 -13.84 10.39 0.16
N PHE A 13 -13.44 9.46 1.03
CA PHE A 13 -13.89 9.42 2.44
C PHE A 13 -12.76 9.62 3.46
N THR A 14 -11.56 9.95 3.01
CA THR A 14 -10.43 10.28 3.89
C THR A 14 -9.75 11.58 3.43
N PRO A 15 -8.90 12.21 4.25
CA PRO A 15 -8.13 13.40 3.84
C PRO A 15 -7.02 13.14 2.79
N VAL A 16 -6.86 11.89 2.33
CA VAL A 16 -5.86 11.50 1.34
C VAL A 16 -6.18 12.18 0.00
N LYS A 17 -5.21 12.94 -0.53
CA LYS A 17 -5.36 13.69 -1.79
C LYS A 17 -5.03 12.86 -3.03
N GLU A 18 -4.09 11.93 -2.89
CA GLU A 18 -3.62 11.06 -3.97
C GLU A 18 -3.40 9.65 -3.43
N VAL A 19 -3.72 8.62 -4.21
CA VAL A 19 -3.41 7.23 -3.88
C VAL A 19 -2.34 6.72 -4.84
N TRP A 20 -1.22 6.28 -4.27
CA TRP A 20 -0.06 5.80 -5.01
C TRP A 20 -0.04 4.27 -5.00
N PHE A 21 -0.15 3.69 -6.18
CA PHE A 21 -0.06 2.27 -6.42
C PHE A 21 1.40 1.91 -6.65
N VAL A 22 2.05 1.41 -5.60
CA VAL A 22 3.42 0.89 -5.68
C VAL A 22 3.36 -0.51 -6.29
N VAL A 23 4.00 -0.67 -7.44
CA VAL A 23 4.17 -2.00 -8.06
C VAL A 23 5.50 -2.57 -7.57
N SER A 24 5.43 -3.67 -6.82
CA SER A 24 6.63 -4.37 -6.38
C SER A 24 7.15 -5.30 -7.49
N PRO A 25 8.46 -5.26 -7.81
CA PRO A 25 9.06 -6.24 -8.69
C PRO A 25 9.08 -7.63 -8.04
N HIS A 26 9.18 -8.68 -8.83
CA HIS A 26 9.19 -10.04 -8.30
C HIS A 26 10.35 -10.27 -7.35
N ASN A 27 10.10 -11.01 -6.26
CA ASN A 27 11.20 -11.53 -5.47
C ASN A 27 11.95 -12.58 -6.31
N PRO A 28 13.23 -12.36 -6.65
CA PRO A 28 14.00 -13.30 -7.47
C PRO A 28 14.19 -14.68 -6.81
N LEU A 29 13.90 -14.82 -5.50
CA LEU A 29 13.93 -16.09 -4.76
C LEU A 29 12.62 -16.90 -4.86
N LYS A 30 11.52 -16.30 -5.36
CA LYS A 30 10.28 -17.04 -5.67
C LYS A 30 10.36 -17.52 -7.12
N LYS A 31 10.00 -18.80 -7.36
CA LYS A 31 10.00 -19.38 -8.72
C LYS A 31 9.12 -18.52 -9.64
N SER A 32 9.70 -18.02 -10.72
CA SER A 32 9.10 -17.14 -11.74
C SER A 32 8.01 -17.79 -12.60
N GLY A 33 7.38 -18.87 -12.13
CA GLY A 33 6.60 -19.79 -12.96
C GLY A 33 5.23 -19.28 -13.41
N ASP A 34 4.60 -18.37 -12.66
CA ASP A 34 3.17 -18.08 -12.81
C ASP A 34 2.80 -16.58 -12.91
N LEU A 35 3.79 -15.68 -12.87
CA LEU A 35 3.53 -14.24 -12.78
C LEU A 35 4.05 -13.50 -14.01
N LEU A 36 3.20 -12.62 -14.55
CA LEU A 36 3.52 -11.73 -15.65
C LEU A 36 4.77 -10.90 -15.32
N ASP A 37 5.55 -10.61 -16.36
CA ASP A 37 6.74 -9.76 -16.29
C ASP A 37 6.46 -8.47 -15.50
N ASP A 38 7.43 -8.05 -14.69
CA ASP A 38 7.30 -6.89 -13.80
C ASP A 38 6.92 -5.61 -14.58
N GLU A 39 7.49 -5.42 -15.77
CA GLU A 39 7.18 -4.28 -16.66
C GLU A 39 5.77 -4.37 -17.22
N ILE A 40 5.31 -5.59 -17.57
CA ILE A 40 3.93 -5.79 -18.05
C ILE A 40 2.94 -5.43 -16.93
N ARG A 41 3.19 -5.86 -15.69
CA ARG A 41 2.33 -5.51 -14.55
C ARG A 41 2.31 -4.00 -14.31
N LEU A 42 3.46 -3.35 -14.42
CA LEU A 42 3.57 -1.90 -14.27
C LEU A 42 2.75 -1.17 -15.35
N GLU A 43 2.87 -1.57 -16.61
CA GLU A 43 2.10 -0.98 -17.72
C GLU A 43 0.59 -1.24 -17.59
N MET A 44 0.18 -2.44 -17.16
CA MET A 44 -1.23 -2.72 -16.90
C MET A 44 -1.80 -1.80 -15.83
N VAL A 45 -1.04 -1.52 -14.77
CA VAL A 45 -1.44 -0.59 -13.71
C VAL A 45 -1.49 0.85 -14.23
N ARG A 46 -0.52 1.28 -15.06
CA ARG A 46 -0.54 2.60 -15.73
C ARG A 46 -1.79 2.78 -16.58
N LEU A 47 -2.14 1.80 -17.40
CA LEU A 47 -3.34 1.84 -18.23
C LEU A 47 -4.62 1.88 -17.39
N ALA A 48 -4.72 1.03 -16.36
CA ALA A 48 -5.89 0.97 -15.48
C ALA A 48 -6.13 2.26 -14.69
N LEU A 49 -5.10 3.09 -14.49
CA LEU A 49 -5.16 4.32 -13.71
C LEU A 49 -5.15 5.60 -14.57
N SER A 50 -5.02 5.47 -15.89
CA SER A 50 -4.86 6.61 -16.81
C SER A 50 -6.01 7.64 -16.77
N ASP A 51 -7.22 7.19 -16.46
CA ASP A 51 -8.42 8.05 -16.37
C ASP A 51 -8.66 8.65 -14.96
N TYR A 52 -7.75 8.42 -14.00
CA TYR A 52 -7.92 8.82 -12.60
C TYR A 52 -6.84 9.82 -12.16
N GLU A 53 -7.16 11.13 -12.17
CA GLU A 53 -6.20 12.21 -11.87
C GLU A 53 -5.58 12.13 -10.46
N HIS A 54 -6.29 11.58 -9.48
CA HIS A 54 -5.84 11.42 -8.10
C HIS A 54 -5.09 10.11 -7.84
N PHE A 55 -4.91 9.27 -8.86
CA PHE A 55 -4.12 8.04 -8.74
C PHE A 55 -2.77 8.16 -9.41
N LYS A 56 -1.75 7.57 -8.78
CA LYS A 56 -0.39 7.52 -9.32
C LYS A 56 0.14 6.12 -9.30
N VAL A 57 0.91 5.79 -10.34
CA VAL A 57 1.71 4.57 -10.37
C VAL A 57 3.11 4.89 -9.90
N SER A 58 3.65 4.04 -9.03
CA SER A 58 5.03 4.15 -8.56
C SER A 58 5.79 2.86 -8.84
N ASP A 59 6.90 3.00 -9.55
CA ASP A 59 7.91 1.99 -9.83
C ASP A 59 9.14 2.17 -8.93
N VAL A 60 9.00 2.87 -7.80
CA VAL A 60 10.11 3.18 -6.88
C VAL A 60 10.90 1.92 -6.49
N GLU A 61 10.22 0.80 -6.28
CA GLU A 61 10.85 -0.46 -5.88
C GLU A 61 11.65 -1.15 -7.00
N PHE A 62 11.40 -0.81 -8.27
CA PHE A 62 12.18 -1.34 -9.41
C PHE A 62 13.63 -0.84 -9.37
N HIS A 63 13.85 0.30 -8.72
CA HIS A 63 15.14 0.98 -8.62
C HIS A 63 15.82 0.76 -7.25
N MET A 64 15.27 -0.12 -6.41
CA MET A 64 15.76 -0.39 -5.05
C MET A 64 16.49 -1.73 -4.94
N PRO A 65 17.41 -1.88 -3.96
CA PRO A 65 17.98 -3.19 -3.62
C PRO A 65 16.89 -4.19 -3.24
N ARG A 66 17.06 -5.46 -3.65
CA ARG A 66 16.13 -6.54 -3.33
C ARG A 66 16.60 -7.35 -2.10
N PRO A 67 15.66 -7.88 -1.29
CA PRO A 67 14.21 -7.72 -1.37
C PRO A 67 13.75 -6.32 -0.94
N SER A 68 12.67 -5.82 -1.54
CA SER A 68 12.03 -4.56 -1.13
C SER A 68 11.27 -4.75 0.19
N TYR A 69 11.53 -3.87 1.15
CA TYR A 69 10.75 -3.79 2.39
C TYR A 69 9.99 -2.47 2.45
N THR A 70 8.76 -2.49 2.96
CA THR A 70 7.87 -1.33 2.98
C THR A 70 8.49 -0.10 3.66
N ILE A 71 9.27 -0.28 4.73
CA ILE A 71 9.97 0.84 5.38
C ILE A 71 10.96 1.53 4.43
N ASP A 72 11.71 0.75 3.64
CA ASP A 72 12.69 1.27 2.70
C ASP A 72 11.97 2.00 1.55
N THR A 73 10.81 1.50 1.14
CA THR A 73 9.94 2.10 0.12
C THR A 73 9.36 3.44 0.57
N LEU A 74 8.81 3.49 1.78
CA LEU A 74 8.26 4.72 2.36
C LEU A 74 9.34 5.79 2.55
N ASP A 75 10.54 5.39 2.97
CA ASP A 75 11.68 6.29 3.08
C ASP A 75 12.14 6.82 1.72
N ALA A 76 12.17 5.97 0.69
CA ALA A 76 12.52 6.38 -0.66
C ALA A 76 11.50 7.40 -1.23
N LEU A 77 10.21 7.13 -1.06
CA LEU A 77 9.13 8.04 -1.45
C LEU A 77 9.22 9.38 -0.71
N THR A 78 9.44 9.34 0.60
CA THR A 78 9.55 10.56 1.44
C THR A 78 10.77 11.40 1.04
N ARG A 79 11.92 10.78 0.75
CA ARG A 79 13.10 11.51 0.26
C ARG A 79 12.89 12.10 -1.13
N ALA A 80 12.21 11.39 -2.02
CA ALA A 80 11.94 11.86 -3.39
C ALA A 80 10.90 12.98 -3.43
N HIS A 81 10.00 13.05 -2.44
CA HIS A 81 8.92 14.02 -2.37
C HIS A 81 8.84 14.67 -0.97
N PRO A 82 9.82 15.52 -0.60
CA PRO A 82 9.89 16.12 0.74
C PRO A 82 8.75 17.10 1.05
N ASP A 83 8.03 17.56 0.02
CA ASP A 83 6.84 18.39 0.12
C ASP A 83 5.56 17.59 0.43
N ARG A 84 5.65 16.26 0.48
CA ARG A 84 4.53 15.34 0.66
C ARG A 84 4.62 14.59 1.98
N ARG A 85 3.45 14.19 2.49
CA ARG A 85 3.33 13.27 3.62
C ARG A 85 2.69 11.99 3.12
N PHE A 86 3.36 10.86 3.36
CA PHE A 86 2.88 9.54 2.97
C PHE A 86 2.20 8.85 4.14
N SER A 87 1.11 8.14 3.83
CA SER A 87 0.44 7.21 4.73
C SER A 87 0.44 5.83 4.06
N LEU A 88 0.57 4.78 4.85
CA LEU A 88 0.55 3.40 4.39
C LEU A 88 -0.88 2.88 4.37
N ILE A 89 -1.37 2.39 3.23
CA ILE A 89 -2.69 1.75 3.10
C ILE A 89 -2.51 0.24 3.06
N ILE A 90 -3.09 -0.49 4.00
CA ILE A 90 -3.01 -1.96 4.06
C ILE A 90 -4.33 -2.61 4.45
N GLY A 91 -4.52 -3.86 4.04
CA GLY A 91 -5.70 -4.65 4.41
C GLY A 91 -5.58 -5.23 5.81
N GLY A 92 -6.71 -5.64 6.39
CA GLY A 92 -6.76 -6.31 7.70
C GLY A 92 -5.91 -7.58 7.79
N ASP A 93 -5.79 -8.31 6.69
CA ASP A 93 -4.91 -9.47 6.52
C ASP A 93 -3.43 -9.11 6.74
N ASN A 94 -2.98 -7.99 6.18
CA ASN A 94 -1.62 -7.48 6.37
C ASN A 94 -1.43 -6.90 7.77
N TRP A 95 -2.45 -6.23 8.31
CA TRP A 95 -2.43 -5.70 9.67
C TRP A 95 -2.21 -6.81 10.71
N SER A 96 -2.87 -7.96 10.56
CA SER A 96 -2.71 -9.13 11.44
C SER A 96 -1.27 -9.68 11.47
N LEU A 97 -0.47 -9.42 10.43
CA LEU A 97 0.93 -9.85 10.32
C LEU A 97 1.93 -8.69 10.44
N PHE A 98 1.45 -7.47 10.72
CA PHE A 98 2.24 -6.25 10.58
C PHE A 98 3.44 -6.20 11.53
N GLU A 99 3.33 -6.77 12.73
CA GLU A 99 4.45 -6.84 13.69
C GLU A 99 5.62 -7.72 13.20
N GLN A 100 5.41 -8.52 12.16
CA GLN A 100 6.46 -9.32 11.52
C GLN A 100 7.21 -8.53 10.43
N TRP A 101 6.75 -7.34 10.07
CA TRP A 101 7.38 -6.52 9.04
C TRP A 101 8.70 -5.93 9.54
N LYS A 102 9.68 -5.83 8.63
CA LYS A 102 10.96 -5.19 8.92
C LYS A 102 10.72 -3.77 9.45
N GLU A 103 11.26 -3.49 10.63
CA GLU A 103 11.15 -2.19 11.30
C GLU A 103 9.70 -1.69 11.49
N TYR A 104 8.73 -2.58 11.75
CA TYR A 104 7.33 -2.20 11.94
C TYR A 104 7.11 -1.07 12.97
N LYS A 105 7.91 -1.03 14.05
CA LYS A 105 7.86 0.04 15.06
C LYS A 105 8.20 1.41 14.45
N ARG A 106 9.23 1.45 13.60
CA ARG A 106 9.61 2.68 12.90
C ARG A 106 8.55 3.11 11.90
N ILE A 107 7.87 2.15 11.25
CA ILE A 107 6.71 2.48 10.41
C ILE A 107 5.61 3.15 11.24
N LEU A 108 5.27 2.61 12.41
CA LEU A 108 4.27 3.19 13.33
C LEU A 108 4.64 4.57 13.88
N GLU A 109 5.94 4.82 14.05
CA GLU A 109 6.47 6.09 14.55
C GLU A 109 6.47 7.18 13.47
N LEU A 110 6.76 6.82 12.22
CA LEU A 110 7.01 7.78 11.14
C LEU A 110 5.80 8.02 10.23
N TYR A 111 4.91 7.04 10.09
CA TYR A 111 3.85 7.06 9.08
C TYR A 111 2.47 6.77 9.67
N GLU A 112 1.44 7.45 9.17
CA GLU A 112 0.05 7.06 9.44
C GLU A 112 -0.28 5.79 8.65
N ILE A 113 -1.02 4.87 9.26
CA ILE A 113 -1.46 3.61 8.64
C ILE A 113 -2.98 3.61 8.53
N LEU A 114 -3.48 3.44 7.33
CA LEU A 114 -4.90 3.28 7.02
C LEU A 114 -5.18 1.80 6.79
N VAL A 115 -5.91 1.18 7.72
CA VAL A 115 -6.26 -0.24 7.66
C VAL A 115 -7.68 -0.37 7.13
N TYR A 116 -7.91 -1.19 6.10
CA TYR A 116 -9.26 -1.45 5.57
C TYR A 116 -9.69 -2.91 5.83
N PRO A 117 -11.00 -3.16 6.05
CA PRO A 117 -11.50 -4.50 6.35
C PRO A 117 -11.39 -5.46 5.17
N ARG A 118 -11.05 -6.71 5.48
CA ARG A 118 -11.11 -7.86 4.56
C ARG A 118 -12.15 -8.86 5.11
N LEU A 119 -12.76 -9.63 4.22
CA LEU A 119 -13.78 -10.61 4.61
C LEU A 119 -13.18 -11.62 5.59
N GLY A 120 -13.90 -11.89 6.69
CA GLY A 120 -13.49 -12.89 7.69
C GLY A 120 -12.47 -12.40 8.71
N GLU A 121 -11.92 -11.18 8.56
CA GLU A 121 -10.90 -10.63 9.46
C GLU A 121 -11.52 -9.72 10.53
N LYS A 122 -11.20 -9.98 11.80
CA LYS A 122 -11.51 -9.07 12.91
C LYS A 122 -10.31 -8.16 13.15
N ILE A 123 -10.40 -6.91 12.70
CA ILE A 123 -9.35 -5.94 12.92
C ILE A 123 -9.47 -5.35 14.33
N HIS A 124 -8.42 -5.52 15.13
CA HIS A 124 -8.25 -4.83 16.40
C HIS A 124 -7.08 -3.85 16.28
N ILE A 125 -7.35 -2.56 16.57
CA ILE A 125 -6.32 -1.53 16.71
C ILE A 125 -6.15 -1.25 18.20
N PRO A 126 -4.98 -1.55 18.81
CA PRO A 126 -4.69 -1.21 20.20
C PRO A 126 -4.90 0.28 20.47
N GLU A 127 -5.37 0.63 21.67
CA GLU A 127 -5.74 2.02 22.02
C GLU A 127 -4.57 2.98 21.83
N GLU A 128 -3.37 2.53 22.21
CA GLU A 128 -2.11 3.25 22.09
C GLU A 128 -1.72 3.58 20.64
N LEU A 129 -2.18 2.79 19.67
CA LEU A 129 -1.88 2.96 18.25
C LEU A 129 -2.93 3.78 17.50
N ARG A 130 -4.08 4.10 18.11
CA ARG A 130 -5.16 4.84 17.42
C ARG A 130 -4.80 6.25 16.94
N LYS A 131 -3.67 6.80 17.41
CA LYS A 131 -3.14 8.09 16.93
C LYS A 131 -2.46 7.99 15.56
N SER A 132 -1.80 6.87 15.28
CA SER A 132 -1.06 6.64 14.03
C SER A 132 -1.74 5.60 13.12
N VAL A 133 -2.70 4.84 13.64
CA VAL A 133 -3.39 3.78 12.89
C VAL A 133 -4.89 4.03 12.90
N ARG A 134 -5.48 4.09 11.70
CA ARG A 134 -6.90 4.35 11.49
C ARG A 134 -7.56 3.21 10.76
N LEU A 135 -8.61 2.65 11.35
CA LEU A 135 -9.51 1.74 10.66
C LEU A 135 -10.43 2.55 9.72
N ILE A 136 -10.38 2.24 8.43
CA ILE A 136 -11.24 2.81 7.40
C ILE A 136 -12.47 1.92 7.24
N ASN A 137 -13.66 2.50 7.28
CA ASN A 137 -14.92 1.78 7.08
C ASN A 137 -15.21 1.50 5.59
N ALA A 138 -14.21 1.05 4.83
CA ALA A 138 -14.36 0.73 3.42
C ALA A 138 -15.26 -0.51 3.25
N PRO A 139 -16.05 -0.60 2.16
CA PRO A 139 -16.81 -1.79 1.86
C PRO A 139 -15.87 -2.99 1.68
N VAL A 140 -16.28 -4.15 2.19
CA VAL A 140 -15.57 -5.41 1.94
C VAL A 140 -15.80 -5.81 0.49
N VAL A 141 -14.73 -5.91 -0.29
CA VAL A 141 -14.77 -6.28 -1.72
C VAL A 141 -14.09 -7.64 -1.92
N GLU A 142 -14.77 -8.58 -2.56
CA GLU A 142 -14.30 -9.96 -2.81
C GLU A 142 -13.45 -10.10 -4.08
N ILE A 143 -12.90 -9.01 -4.62
CA ILE A 143 -12.22 -9.02 -5.93
C ILE A 143 -10.83 -8.40 -5.78
N SER A 144 -9.77 -9.19 -5.92
CA SER A 144 -8.40 -8.70 -6.16
C SER A 144 -8.07 -8.79 -7.64
#